data_AF-A0A925G0Y9-F1
#
_entry.id   AF-A0A925G0Y9-F1
#
_cell.length_a   1.000
_cell.length_b   1.000
_cell.length_c   1.000
_cell.angle_alpha   90.00
_cell.angle_beta   90.00
_cell.angle_gamma   90.00
#
_symmetry.space_group_name_H-M   'P 1'
#
loop_
_entity.id
_entity.type
_entity.pdbx_description
1 polymer ?
#
loop_
_entity_poly.entity_id
_entity_poly.type
_entity_poly.pdbx_seq_one_letter_code
_entity_poly.pdbx_strand_id
1 'polypeptide(L)'
;MLTATVKNARITLEMIKIEHTLFALPFAFLGAALAAGGLPTAWQMLWITLAMFGARSTAMAFNRLADREIDARNPRTKARALPAGTLSSGFVWAFSFVSAAIFFVSAAMLNRLTLALAPVALASILLYSYTKRWTLLS
;
A
#
# COMPACT_ATOMS: atom_id res chain seq x y z
N MET A 1 23.22 -13.03 -6.59
CA MET A 1 21.82 -12.72 -6.93
C MET A 1 20.92 -12.60 -5.70
N LEU A 2 20.87 -13.57 -4.77
CA LEU A 2 20.01 -13.50 -3.56
C LEU A 2 20.27 -12.27 -2.65
N THR A 3 21.51 -11.84 -2.50
CA THR A 3 21.87 -10.70 -1.63
C THR A 3 21.35 -9.35 -2.14
N ALA A 4 21.22 -9.17 -3.45
CA ALA A 4 20.67 -7.95 -4.04
C ALA A 4 19.14 -7.88 -3.84
N THR A 5 18.44 -9.00 -4.00
CA THR A 5 16.98 -9.09 -3.76
C THR A 5 16.64 -8.85 -2.30
N VAL A 6 17.43 -9.40 -1.36
CA VAL A 6 17.24 -9.17 0.09
C VAL A 6 17.53 -7.72 0.46
N LYS A 7 18.57 -7.09 -0.13
CA LYS A 7 18.87 -5.67 0.10
C LYS A 7 17.77 -4.77 -0.46
N ASN A 8 17.25 -5.08 -1.65
CA ASN A 8 16.15 -4.34 -2.28
C ASN A 8 14.83 -4.53 -1.53
N ALA A 9 14.56 -5.72 -1.01
CA ALA A 9 13.44 -6.00 -0.13
C ALA A 9 13.56 -5.23 1.19
N ARG A 10 14.75 -5.18 1.80
CA ARG A 10 15.01 -4.40 3.03
C ARG A 10 14.83 -2.91 2.81
N ILE A 11 15.31 -2.37 1.68
CA ILE A 11 15.10 -0.96 1.30
C ILE A 11 13.61 -0.67 1.05
N THR A 12 12.89 -1.62 0.44
CA THR A 12 11.43 -1.49 0.22
C THR A 12 10.66 -1.58 1.55
N LEU A 13 11.09 -2.43 2.48
CA LEU A 13 10.54 -2.54 3.82
C LEU A 13 10.86 -1.33 4.69
N GLU A 14 12.05 -0.73 4.59
CA GLU A 14 12.38 0.56 5.23
C GLU A 14 11.55 1.72 4.64
N MET A 15 11.15 1.61 3.37
CA MET A 15 10.26 2.59 2.74
C MET A 15 8.80 2.43 3.16
N ILE A 16 8.36 1.22 3.45
CA ILE A 16 7.05 0.94 4.04
C ILE A 16 7.16 1.37 5.50
N LYS A 17 6.94 2.66 5.74
CA LYS A 17 6.86 3.21 7.10
C LYS A 17 5.73 2.50 7.85
N ILE A 18 6.09 1.45 8.59
CA ILE A 18 5.20 0.67 9.44
C ILE A 18 4.46 1.61 10.40
N GLU A 19 5.14 2.67 10.84
CA GLU A 19 4.60 3.81 11.59
C GLU A 19 3.26 4.31 11.02
N HIS A 20 3.17 4.52 9.71
CA HIS A 20 1.94 5.05 9.10
C HIS A 20 0.81 4.04 9.01
N THR A 21 1.13 2.75 8.89
CA THR A 21 0.11 1.69 8.98
C THR A 21 -0.39 1.60 10.42
N LEU A 22 0.51 1.72 11.40
CA LEU A 22 0.18 1.74 12.83
C LEU A 22 -0.75 2.89 13.20
N PHE A 23 -0.53 4.09 12.66
CA PHE A 23 -1.43 5.23 12.88
C PHE A 23 -2.81 5.06 12.24
N ALA A 24 -2.92 4.27 11.17
CA ALA A 24 -4.19 4.04 10.48
C ALA A 24 -5.02 2.91 11.11
N LEU A 25 -4.37 1.96 11.79
CA LEU A 25 -5.01 0.78 12.41
C LEU A 25 -6.15 1.11 13.39
N PRO A 26 -6.02 2.10 14.30
CA PRO A 26 -7.11 2.48 15.20
C PRO A 26 -8.39 2.87 14.46
N PHE A 27 -8.29 3.58 13.33
CA PHE A 27 -9.45 3.99 12.54
C PHE A 27 -10.14 2.80 11.88
N ALA A 28 -9.37 1.82 11.39
CA ALA A 28 -9.95 0.62 10.79
C ALA A 28 -10.61 -0.28 11.84
N PHE A 29 -10.01 -0.43 13.03
CA PHE A 29 -10.63 -1.18 14.12
C PHE A 29 -11.87 -0.47 14.66
N LEU A 30 -11.88 0.85 14.73
CA LEU A 30 -13.08 1.61 15.10
C LEU A 30 -14.21 1.38 14.09
N GLY A 31 -13.91 1.45 12.79
CA GLY A 31 -14.88 1.14 11.74
C GLY A 31 -15.40 -0.31 11.81
N ALA A 32 -14.50 -1.27 12.07
CA ALA A 32 -14.88 -2.66 12.24
C ALA A 32 -15.73 -2.89 13.48
N ALA A 33 -15.43 -2.21 14.59
CA ALA A 33 -16.20 -2.32 15.82
C ALA A 33 -17.62 -1.73 15.68
N LEU A 34 -17.73 -0.59 15.00
CA LEU A 34 -19.02 0.01 14.65
C LEU A 34 -19.85 -0.89 13.74
N ALA A 35 -19.22 -1.51 12.73
CA ALA A 35 -19.91 -2.41 11.80
C ALA A 35 -20.35 -3.72 12.46
N ALA A 36 -19.59 -4.24 13.42
CA ALA A 36 -19.91 -5.46 14.15
C ALA A 36 -20.87 -5.24 15.33
N GLY A 37 -21.12 -3.99 15.74
CA GLY A 37 -21.88 -3.66 16.96
C GLY A 37 -21.16 -4.09 18.25
N GLY A 38 -19.83 -4.23 18.22
CA GLY A 38 -19.02 -4.77 19.30
C GLY A 38 -17.55 -4.92 18.88
N LEU A 39 -16.70 -5.51 19.72
CA LEU A 39 -15.29 -5.69 19.35
C LEU A 39 -15.12 -6.78 18.28
N PRO A 40 -14.36 -6.52 17.20
CA PRO A 40 -14.06 -7.54 16.20
C PRO A 40 -13.28 -8.69 16.82
N THR A 41 -13.52 -9.90 16.33
CA THR A 41 -12.79 -11.10 16.79
C THR A 41 -11.31 -11.00 16.45
N ALA A 42 -10.44 -11.69 17.21
CA ALA A 42 -8.99 -11.71 16.93
C ALA A 42 -8.66 -12.12 15.48
N TRP A 43 -9.47 -13.02 14.90
CA TRP A 43 -9.36 -13.42 13.50
C TRP A 43 -9.66 -12.27 12.53
N GLN A 44 -10.76 -11.54 12.76
CA GLN A 44 -11.08 -10.34 11.97
C GLN A 44 -10.01 -9.26 12.13
N MET A 45 -9.49 -9.07 13.35
CA MET A 45 -8.43 -8.08 13.59
C MET A 45 -7.16 -8.39 12.80
N LEU A 46 -6.79 -9.67 12.72
CA LEU A 46 -5.66 -10.13 11.91
C LEU A 46 -5.87 -9.81 10.42
N TRP A 47 -7.03 -10.16 9.86
CA TRP A 47 -7.31 -9.89 8.44
C TRP A 47 -7.47 -8.41 8.12
N ILE A 48 -8.05 -7.62 9.01
CA ILE A 48 -8.10 -6.15 8.88
C ILE A 48 -6.68 -5.59 8.81
N THR A 49 -5.81 -6.05 9.70
CA THR A 49 -4.41 -5.61 9.73
C THR A 49 -3.67 -5.96 8.44
N LEU A 50 -3.82 -7.20 7.96
CA LEU A 50 -3.24 -7.64 6.68
C LEU A 50 -3.81 -6.86 5.49
N ALA A 51 -5.12 -6.59 5.48
CA ALA A 51 -5.76 -5.79 4.44
C ALA A 51 -5.19 -4.36 4.42
N MET A 52 -5.08 -3.70 5.57
CA MET A 52 -4.51 -2.37 5.66
C MET A 52 -3.05 -2.31 5.22
N PHE A 53 -2.26 -3.30 5.65
CA PHE A 53 -0.87 -3.41 5.25
C PHE A 53 -0.74 -3.60 3.73
N GLY A 54 -1.53 -4.50 3.15
CA GLY A 54 -1.56 -4.76 1.70
C GLY A 54 -2.00 -3.54 0.90
N ALA A 55 -3.11 -2.90 1.27
CA ALA A 55 -3.63 -1.71 0.59
C ALA A 55 -2.61 -0.57 0.62
N ARG A 56 -2.02 -0.27 1.78
CA ARG A 56 -1.07 0.84 1.92
C ARG A 56 0.25 0.57 1.21
N SER A 57 0.73 -0.67 1.25
CA SER A 57 1.94 -1.10 0.54
C SER A 57 1.75 -1.01 -0.98
N THR A 58 0.57 -1.44 -1.48
CA THR A 58 0.20 -1.33 -2.89
C THR A 58 0.16 0.13 -3.34
N ALA A 59 -0.53 0.97 -2.58
CA ALA A 59 -0.62 2.40 -2.84
C ALA A 59 0.79 3.02 -2.90
N MET A 60 1.57 2.88 -1.84
CA MET A 60 2.90 3.50 -1.79
C MET A 60 3.83 3.01 -2.92
N ALA A 61 3.80 1.72 -3.26
CA ALA A 61 4.57 1.19 -4.39
C ALA A 61 4.10 1.80 -5.72
N PHE A 62 2.79 1.90 -5.92
CA PHE A 62 2.21 2.46 -7.13
C PHE A 62 2.45 3.97 -7.26
N ASN A 63 2.27 4.74 -6.19
CA ASN A 63 2.60 6.17 -6.14
C ASN A 63 4.04 6.39 -6.59
N ARG A 64 5.00 5.64 -6.06
CA ARG A 64 6.41 5.81 -6.40
C ARG A 64 6.76 5.37 -7.82
N LEU A 65 6.01 4.41 -8.37
CA LEU A 65 6.16 4.00 -9.76
C LEU A 65 5.61 5.09 -10.71
N ALA A 66 4.42 5.62 -10.41
CA ALA A 66 3.79 6.69 -11.18
C ALA A 66 4.58 8.00 -11.08
N ASP A 67 5.12 8.33 -9.91
CA ASP A 67 5.87 9.57 -9.69
C ASP A 67 7.35 9.45 -10.06
N ARG A 68 7.83 8.29 -10.55
CA ARG A 68 9.26 8.03 -10.85
C ARG A 68 9.90 9.09 -11.75
N GLU A 69 9.24 9.46 -12.84
CA GLU A 69 9.77 10.46 -13.79
C GLU A 69 9.74 11.89 -13.22
N ILE A 70 8.75 12.18 -12.36
CA ILE A 70 8.58 13.49 -11.73
C ILE A 70 9.59 13.66 -10.59
N ASP A 71 9.73 12.63 -9.74
CA ASP A 71 10.72 12.57 -8.66
C ASP A 71 12.16 12.60 -9.19
N ALA A 72 12.42 12.09 -10.40
CA ALA A 72 13.73 12.18 -11.04
C ALA A 72 14.12 13.61 -11.47
N ARG A 73 13.13 14.48 -11.71
CA ARG A 73 13.35 15.89 -12.09
C ARG A 73 13.46 16.81 -10.88
N ASN A 74 13.02 16.39 -9.70
CA ASN A 74 13.00 17.22 -8.51
C ASN A 74 14.31 17.07 -7.69
N PRO A 75 15.07 18.16 -7.45
CA PRO A 75 16.30 18.13 -6.67
C PRO A 75 16.16 17.55 -5.26
N ARG A 76 14.97 17.67 -4.64
CA ARG A 76 14.69 17.14 -3.29
C ARG A 76 14.41 15.63 -3.25
N THR A 77 13.89 15.03 -4.32
CA THR A 77 13.49 13.61 -4.35
C THR A 77 14.37 12.74 -5.26
N LYS A 78 15.32 13.35 -5.98
CA LYS A 78 16.37 12.69 -6.77
C LYS A 78 17.16 11.61 -6.00
N ALA A 79 17.36 11.76 -4.70
CA ALA A 79 18.08 10.81 -3.86
C ALA A 79 17.25 9.57 -3.46
N ARG A 80 15.97 9.49 -3.82
CA ARG A 80 15.14 8.31 -3.54
C ARG A 80 15.59 7.13 -4.40
N ALA A 81 15.44 5.91 -3.88
CA ALA A 81 15.97 4.70 -4.51
C ALA A 81 15.40 4.35 -5.90
N LEU A 82 14.19 4.80 -6.22
CA LEU A 82 13.56 4.60 -7.54
C LEU A 82 14.14 5.53 -8.62
N PRO A 83 14.27 6.85 -8.37
CA PRO A 83 15.04 7.76 -9.23
C PRO A 83 16.54 7.44 -9.30
N ALA A 84 17.14 6.99 -8.20
CA ALA A 84 18.56 6.65 -8.11
C ALA A 84 18.93 5.30 -8.76
N GLY A 85 17.95 4.56 -9.31
CA GLY A 85 18.18 3.29 -10.02
C GLY A 85 18.57 2.11 -9.14
N THR A 86 18.53 2.24 -7.81
CA THR A 86 18.85 1.15 -6.86
C THR A 86 17.73 0.12 -6.74
N LEU A 87 16.50 0.48 -7.11
CA LEU A 87 15.35 -0.43 -7.18
C LEU A 87 14.88 -0.64 -8.62
N SER A 88 14.84 -1.90 -9.07
CA SER A 88 14.29 -2.27 -10.37
C SER A 88 12.79 -2.02 -10.41
N SER A 89 12.31 -1.34 -11.46
CA SER A 89 10.87 -1.11 -11.69
C SER A 89 10.07 -2.42 -11.68
N GLY A 90 10.67 -3.51 -12.20
CA GLY A 90 10.03 -4.82 -12.21
C GLY A 90 9.83 -5.40 -10.79
N PHE A 91 10.75 -5.14 -9.87
CA PHE A 91 10.60 -5.56 -8.47
C PHE A 91 9.48 -4.77 -7.78
N VAL A 92 9.39 -3.46 -8.04
CA VAL A 92 8.33 -2.61 -7.46
C VAL A 92 6.96 -2.99 -8.00
N TRP A 93 6.86 -3.32 -9.30
CA TRP A 93 5.66 -3.90 -9.90
C TRP A 93 5.25 -5.22 -9.25
N ALA A 94 6.19 -6.17 -9.13
CA ALA A 94 5.94 -7.45 -8.49
C ALA A 94 5.49 -7.27 -7.04
N PHE A 95 6.15 -6.38 -6.30
CA PHE A 95 5.79 -6.06 -4.91
C PHE A 95 4.40 -5.44 -4.79
N SER A 96 4.03 -4.54 -5.71
CA SER A 96 2.69 -3.95 -5.77
C SER A 96 1.62 -5.02 -6.04
N PHE A 97 1.86 -5.93 -7.00
CA PHE A 97 0.97 -7.05 -7.28
C PHE A 97 0.79 -7.99 -6.09
N VAL A 98 1.90 -8.37 -5.43
CA VAL A 98 1.85 -9.23 -4.24
C VAL A 98 1.10 -8.55 -3.10
N SER A 99 1.33 -7.26 -2.88
CA SER A 99 0.62 -6.48 -1.85
C SER A 99 -0.87 -6.36 -2.14
N ALA A 100 -1.24 -6.18 -3.42
CA ALA A 100 -2.64 -6.14 -3.85
C ALA A 100 -3.31 -7.51 -3.65
N ALA A 101 -2.61 -8.60 -3.98
CA ALA A 101 -3.09 -9.95 -3.75
C ALA A 101 -3.34 -10.21 -2.25
N ILE A 102 -2.42 -9.80 -1.37
CA ILE A 102 -2.61 -9.89 0.10
C ILE A 102 -3.86 -9.11 0.52
N PHE A 103 -4.10 -7.93 -0.02
CA PHE A 103 -5.30 -7.14 0.26
C PHE A 103 -6.59 -7.87 -0.17
N PHE A 104 -6.65 -8.39 -1.40
CA PHE A 104 -7.81 -9.12 -1.89
C PHE A 104 -8.07 -10.42 -1.13
N VAL A 105 -7.02 -11.19 -0.81
CA VAL A 105 -7.13 -12.40 0.02
C VAL A 105 -7.66 -12.05 1.42
N SER A 106 -7.15 -10.98 2.03
CA SER A 106 -7.62 -10.53 3.34
C SER A 106 -9.08 -10.06 3.31
N ALA A 107 -9.48 -9.37 2.24
CA ALA A 107 -10.87 -8.98 2.02
C ALA A 107 -11.80 -10.19 1.86
N ALA A 108 -11.37 -11.22 1.12
CA ALA A 108 -12.11 -12.47 0.92
C ALA A 108 -12.29 -13.25 2.22
N MET A 109 -11.30 -13.21 3.12
CA MET A 109 -11.35 -13.89 4.43
C MET A 109 -12.18 -13.14 5.48
N LEU A 110 -12.46 -11.85 5.26
CA LEU A 110 -13.34 -11.07 6.14
C LEU A 110 -14.82 -11.34 5.84
N ASN A 111 -15.27 -11.02 4.62
CA ASN A 111 -16.62 -11.33 4.13
C ASN A 111 -16.73 -11.03 2.62
N ARG A 112 -17.81 -11.52 1.99
CA ARG A 112 -18.08 -11.32 0.55
C ARG A 112 -18.32 -9.86 0.15
N LEU A 113 -18.89 -9.05 1.04
CA LEU A 113 -19.19 -7.64 0.77
C LEU A 113 -17.91 -6.79 0.76
N THR A 114 -16.98 -7.03 1.68
CA THR A 114 -15.64 -6.42 1.70
C THR A 114 -14.87 -6.80 0.44
N LEU A 115 -14.99 -8.04 -0.04
CA LEU A 115 -14.37 -8.44 -1.30
C LEU A 115 -14.98 -7.71 -2.51
N ALA A 116 -16.31 -7.54 -2.54
CA ALA A 116 -16.98 -6.80 -3.62
C ALA A 116 -16.58 -5.31 -3.64
N LEU A 117 -16.33 -4.72 -2.47
CA LEU A 117 -15.90 -3.31 -2.32
C LEU A 117 -14.38 -3.12 -2.43
N ALA A 118 -13.57 -4.16 -2.20
CA ALA A 118 -12.12 -4.12 -2.32
C ALA A 118 -11.61 -3.51 -3.64
N PRO A 119 -12.11 -3.87 -4.84
CA PRO A 119 -11.64 -3.26 -6.08
C PRO A 119 -11.94 -1.76 -6.14
N VAL A 120 -13.09 -1.31 -5.62
CA VAL A 120 -13.46 0.11 -5.57
C VAL A 120 -12.52 0.87 -4.63
N ALA A 121 -12.25 0.31 -3.45
CA ALA A 121 -11.35 0.89 -2.46
C ALA A 121 -9.91 1.02 -3.02
N LEU A 122 -9.41 -0.04 -3.65
CA LEU A 122 -8.07 -0.04 -4.25
C LEU A 122 -8.00 0.95 -5.42
N ALA A 123 -8.99 0.94 -6.31
CA ALA A 123 -9.08 1.88 -7.42
C ALA A 123 -9.09 3.33 -6.94
N SER A 124 -9.81 3.64 -5.85
CA SER A 124 -9.88 4.99 -5.27
C SER A 124 -8.50 5.48 -4.80
N ILE A 125 -7.73 4.62 -4.13
CA ILE A 125 -6.39 4.96 -3.64
C ILE A 125 -5.38 5.08 -4.79
N LEU A 126 -5.48 4.22 -5.81
CA LEU A 126 -4.64 4.30 -7.01
C LEU A 126 -4.96 5.56 -7.82
N LEU A 127 -6.24 5.90 -7.96
CA LEU A 127 -6.70 7.09 -8.66
C LEU A 127 -6.25 8.37 -7.96
N TYR A 128 -6.24 8.40 -6.61
CA TYR A 128 -5.67 9.50 -5.84
C TYR A 128 -4.22 9.83 -6.22
N SER A 129 -3.44 8.80 -6.55
CA SER A 129 -2.05 9.00 -6.99
C SER A 129 -1.97 9.66 -8.37
N TYR A 130 -2.96 9.39 -9.22
CA TYR A 130 -3.06 9.98 -10.55
C TYR A 130 -3.64 11.39 -10.54
N THR A 131 -4.57 11.71 -9.63
CA THR A 131 -5.19 13.05 -9.55
C THR A 131 -4.21 14.15 -9.20
N LYS A 132 -3.06 13.83 -8.59
CA LYS A 132 -1.92 14.77 -8.46
C LYS A 132 -1.46 15.41 -9.77
N ARG A 133 -1.73 14.77 -10.91
CA ARG A 133 -1.37 15.27 -12.24
C ARG A 133 -2.40 16.23 -12.84
N TRP A 134 -3.62 16.28 -12.28
CA TRP A 134 -4.75 16.96 -12.89
C TRP A 134 -5.39 18.04 -12.01
N THR A 135 -5.11 18.06 -10.69
CA THR A 135 -5.75 19.01 -9.76
C THR A 135 -4.75 19.74 -8.88
N LEU A 136 -4.83 21.08 -8.86
CA LEU A 136 -4.03 22.01 -8.03
C LEU A 136 -4.27 21.91 -6.51
N LEU A 137 -5.22 21.09 -6.07
CA LEU A 137 -5.63 20.92 -4.66
C LEU A 137 -4.96 19.71 -3.95
N SER A 138 -4.01 19.03 -4.60
CA SER A 138 -3.38 17.80 -4.08
C SER A 138 -1.94 17.96 -3.60
#